data_AF-A0A925KNR6-F1
#
_entry.id   AF-A0A925KNR6-F1
#
_cell.length_a   1.000
_cell.length_b   1.000
_cell.length_c   1.000
_cell.angle_alpha   90.00
_cell.angle_beta   90.00
_cell.angle_gamma   90.00
#
_symmetry.space_group_name_H-M   'P 1'
#
loop_
_entity.id
_entity.type
_entity.pdbx_description
1 polymer ?
#
loop_
_entity_poly.entity_id
_entity_poly.type
_entity_poly.pdbx_seq_one_letter_code
_entity_poly.pdbx_strand_id
1 'polypeptide(L)'
;MAAVVRPAQDDYIDRDALIDRDMILLWLYWGLVWLMVAPTIGAVISSYFNFPDYLGTSLELQFGRLRPMHINGVIFGAFSSLFIGLCYYIVPRLSGVRVYKEEWGHALAWIWNLNLAGGLLSLMFGYNQGFEAGEFPLPIDTIFFLATCAITVQFLVTIARRNEPQLYVAMWYLIGTFVWTTMNLFFGSFILPYFINGINSAAFHGLFLHYIVGLWITPAGYVLIYYFLPASVKNPIYSHKLSLVGFWS
;
A
#
# COMPACT_ATOMS: atom_id res chain seq x y z
N MET A 1 -31.69 36.92 11.73
CA MET A 1 -31.63 35.47 11.47
C MET A 1 -31.26 35.32 10.00
N ALA A 2 -29.97 35.22 9.69
CA ALA A 2 -29.50 35.13 8.30
C ALA A 2 -29.85 33.75 7.75
N ALA A 3 -30.61 33.70 6.66
CA ALA A 3 -30.95 32.45 5.99
C ALA A 3 -29.66 31.77 5.52
N VAL A 4 -29.45 30.53 5.96
CA VAL A 4 -28.41 29.66 5.38
C VAL A 4 -28.85 29.36 3.95
N VAL A 5 -28.26 30.08 3.00
CA VAL A 5 -28.40 29.77 1.57
C VAL A 5 -27.79 28.40 1.37
N ARG A 6 -28.63 27.38 1.22
CA ARG A 6 -28.19 26.07 0.73
C ARG A 6 -27.78 26.27 -0.73
N PRO A 7 -26.57 25.85 -1.14
CA PRO A 7 -26.21 25.90 -2.56
C PRO A 7 -27.23 25.11 -3.37
N ALA A 8 -27.51 25.59 -4.58
CA ALA A 8 -28.45 24.95 -5.50
C ALA A 8 -28.02 23.50 -5.79
N GLN A 9 -29.00 22.61 -5.93
CA GLN A 9 -28.78 21.17 -6.12
C GLN A 9 -28.02 20.82 -7.42
N ASP A 10 -27.90 21.78 -8.33
CA ASP A 10 -27.30 21.62 -9.66
C ASP A 10 -25.76 21.78 -9.69
N ASP A 11 -25.13 22.20 -8.59
CA ASP A 11 -23.66 22.40 -8.46
C ASP A 11 -22.94 21.20 -7.80
N TYR A 12 -23.65 20.12 -7.49
CA TYR A 12 -23.02 18.94 -6.88
C TYR A 12 -22.24 18.16 -7.95
N ILE A 13 -20.92 18.33 -7.98
CA ILE A 13 -20.04 17.50 -8.82
C ILE A 13 -20.34 16.04 -8.49
N ASP A 14 -20.79 15.28 -9.50
CA ASP A 14 -20.92 13.83 -9.38
C ASP A 14 -19.53 13.24 -9.16
N ARG A 15 -19.24 12.94 -7.89
CA ARG A 15 -17.94 12.41 -7.47
C ARG A 15 -17.71 11.00 -8.02
N ASP A 16 -18.77 10.28 -8.40
CA ASP A 16 -18.66 8.95 -9.00
C ASP A 16 -18.28 9.03 -10.48
N ALA A 17 -18.52 10.17 -11.16
CA ALA A 17 -18.03 10.42 -12.52
C ALA A 17 -16.52 10.72 -12.58
N LEU A 18 -15.85 10.91 -11.44
CA LEU A 18 -14.42 11.20 -11.33
C LEU A 18 -13.55 9.95 -11.19
N ILE A 19 -14.14 8.77 -11.02
CA ILE A 19 -13.43 7.51 -10.81
C ILE A 19 -13.46 6.64 -12.07
N ASP A 20 -12.35 6.02 -12.41
CA ASP A 20 -12.32 4.87 -13.31
C ASP A 20 -12.61 3.58 -12.50
N ARG A 21 -13.85 3.10 -12.63
CA ARG A 21 -14.34 1.91 -11.95
C ARG A 21 -13.59 0.64 -12.37
N ASP A 22 -13.22 0.51 -13.63
CA ASP A 22 -12.60 -0.70 -14.15
C ASP A 22 -11.16 -0.81 -13.63
N MET A 23 -10.45 0.32 -13.54
CA MET A 23 -9.14 0.41 -12.90
C MET A 23 -9.20 0.01 -11.43
N ILE A 24 -10.16 0.56 -10.68
CA ILE A 24 -10.33 0.23 -9.25
C ILE A 24 -10.60 -1.25 -9.09
N LEU A 25 -11.52 -1.81 -9.87
CA LEU A 25 -11.84 -3.24 -9.81
C LEU A 25 -10.64 -4.11 -10.18
N LEU A 26 -9.83 -3.72 -11.17
CA LEU A 26 -8.61 -4.44 -11.52
C LEU A 26 -7.66 -4.57 -10.32
N TRP A 27 -7.40 -3.48 -9.61
CA TRP A 27 -6.59 -3.50 -8.38
C TRP A 27 -7.22 -4.36 -7.27
N LEU A 28 -8.54 -4.25 -7.08
CA LEU A 28 -9.25 -5.02 -6.06
C LEU A 28 -9.29 -6.53 -6.37
N TYR A 29 -9.43 -6.93 -7.64
CA TYR A 29 -9.36 -8.33 -8.04
C TYR A 29 -7.98 -8.92 -7.79
N TRP A 30 -6.91 -8.18 -8.13
CA TRP A 30 -5.55 -8.58 -7.78
C TRP A 30 -5.36 -8.70 -6.27
N GLY A 31 -5.82 -7.71 -5.51
CA GLY A 31 -5.78 -7.74 -4.06
C GLY A 31 -6.52 -8.94 -3.47
N LEU A 32 -7.69 -9.29 -4.01
CA LEU A 32 -8.45 -10.47 -3.62
C LEU A 32 -7.68 -11.77 -3.93
N VAL A 33 -7.08 -11.89 -5.12
CA VAL A 33 -6.23 -13.04 -5.47
C VAL A 33 -5.11 -13.23 -4.45
N TRP A 34 -4.38 -12.16 -4.13
CA TRP A 34 -3.28 -12.24 -3.16
C TRP A 34 -3.76 -12.47 -1.72
N LEU A 35 -4.92 -11.92 -1.34
CA LEU A 35 -5.55 -12.19 -0.06
C LEU A 35 -5.93 -13.66 0.12
N MET A 36 -6.22 -14.37 -0.97
CA MET A 36 -6.42 -15.81 -0.92
C MET A 36 -5.08 -16.57 -0.90
N VAL A 37 -4.12 -16.19 -1.75
CA VAL A 37 -2.86 -16.93 -1.92
C VAL A 37 -1.92 -16.76 -0.73
N ALA A 38 -1.58 -15.52 -0.34
CA ALA A 38 -0.50 -15.28 0.62
C ALA A 38 -0.83 -15.77 2.04
N PRO A 39 -2.04 -15.52 2.61
CA PRO A 39 -2.44 -16.12 3.89
C PRO A 39 -2.55 -17.65 3.84
N THR A 40 -2.91 -18.23 2.69
CA THR A 40 -2.90 -19.70 2.54
C THR A 40 -1.49 -20.26 2.67
N ILE A 41 -0.47 -19.60 2.08
CA ILE A 41 0.94 -19.95 2.33
C ILE A 41 1.26 -19.84 3.83
N GLY A 42 0.77 -18.79 4.49
CA GLY A 42 0.86 -18.61 5.95
C GLY A 42 0.29 -19.78 6.76
N ALA A 43 -0.90 -20.26 6.38
CA ALA A 43 -1.53 -21.42 7.00
C ALA A 43 -0.71 -22.71 6.76
N VAL A 44 -0.18 -22.89 5.55
CA VAL A 44 0.71 -24.01 5.22
C VAL A 44 1.97 -23.99 6.08
N ILE A 45 2.69 -22.87 6.16
CA ILE A 45 3.91 -22.80 6.97
C ILE A 45 3.63 -22.89 8.47
N SER A 46 2.45 -22.50 8.94
CA SER A 46 2.04 -22.69 10.33
C SER A 46 1.93 -24.18 10.69
N SER A 47 1.50 -25.03 9.75
CA SER A 47 1.44 -26.48 9.98
C SER A 47 2.81 -27.10 10.26
N TYR A 48 3.91 -26.54 9.74
CA TYR A 48 5.28 -27.03 9.97
C TYR A 48 5.74 -26.96 11.42
N PHE A 49 5.14 -26.09 12.25
CA PHE A 49 5.43 -26.09 13.69
C PHE A 49 4.95 -27.36 14.40
N ASN A 50 4.00 -28.10 13.82
CA ASN A 50 3.50 -29.36 14.34
C ASN A 50 3.95 -30.56 13.49
N PHE A 51 4.03 -30.37 12.17
CA PHE A 51 4.34 -31.42 11.19
C PHE A 51 5.45 -30.94 10.23
N PRO A 52 6.72 -30.89 10.66
CA PRO A 52 7.80 -30.28 9.88
C PRO A 52 8.06 -30.97 8.53
N ASP A 53 7.77 -32.27 8.43
CA ASP A 53 8.04 -33.08 7.22
C ASP A 53 6.83 -33.23 6.28
N TYR A 54 5.72 -32.52 6.53
CA TYR A 54 4.43 -32.76 5.83
C TYR A 54 4.47 -32.56 4.31
N LEU A 55 5.28 -31.63 3.78
CA LEU A 55 5.49 -31.43 2.34
C LEU A 55 6.79 -32.05 1.82
N GLY A 56 7.40 -32.96 2.60
CA GLY A 56 8.60 -33.69 2.24
C GLY A 56 9.86 -32.81 2.19
N THR A 57 10.80 -33.20 1.32
CA THR A 57 12.18 -32.67 1.31
C THR A 57 12.45 -31.67 0.19
N SER A 58 11.44 -31.27 -0.60
CA SER A 58 11.62 -30.28 -1.68
C SER A 58 12.03 -28.94 -1.09
N LEU A 59 13.12 -28.34 -1.59
CA LEU A 59 13.68 -27.08 -1.06
C LEU A 59 12.72 -25.90 -1.24
N GLU A 60 11.96 -25.90 -2.33
CA GLU A 60 11.00 -24.86 -2.73
C GLU A 60 9.86 -24.69 -1.71
N LEU A 61 9.44 -25.80 -1.10
CA LEU A 61 8.32 -25.82 -0.17
C LEU A 61 8.77 -25.74 1.29
N GLN A 62 10.06 -25.55 1.59
CA GLN A 62 10.52 -25.46 2.98
C GLN A 62 10.14 -24.14 3.64
N PHE A 63 9.98 -24.19 4.97
CA PHE A 63 9.61 -23.04 5.81
C PHE A 63 10.45 -21.78 5.50
N GLY A 64 11.77 -21.95 5.36
CA GLY A 64 12.69 -20.84 5.11
C GLY A 64 12.44 -20.08 3.80
N ARG A 65 11.84 -20.71 2.79
CA ARG A 65 11.49 -20.07 1.51
C ARG A 65 10.04 -19.60 1.46
N LEU A 66 9.12 -20.39 2.04
CA LEU A 66 7.71 -20.03 2.08
C LEU A 66 7.38 -18.90 3.06
N ARG A 67 8.14 -18.73 4.17
CA ARG A 67 7.96 -17.60 5.09
C ARG A 67 8.09 -16.24 4.40
N PRO A 68 9.22 -15.92 3.72
CA PRO A 68 9.34 -14.63 3.06
C PRO A 68 8.34 -14.46 1.92
N MET A 69 7.92 -15.54 1.25
CA MET A 69 6.81 -15.48 0.30
C MET A 69 5.50 -15.05 0.97
N HIS A 70 5.15 -15.63 2.12
CA HIS A 70 3.95 -15.26 2.87
C HIS A 70 4.00 -13.78 3.27
N ILE A 71 5.10 -13.35 3.91
CA ILE A 71 5.24 -11.98 4.43
C ILE A 71 5.12 -10.97 3.28
N ASN A 72 5.92 -11.12 2.22
CA ASN A 72 5.89 -10.19 1.09
C ASN A 72 4.57 -10.25 0.31
N GLY A 73 3.98 -11.44 0.15
CA GLY A 73 2.69 -11.61 -0.51
C GLY A 73 1.55 -10.94 0.25
N VAL A 74 1.59 -10.93 1.59
CA VAL A 74 0.60 -10.22 2.41
C VAL A 74 0.81 -8.71 2.32
N ILE A 75 2.05 -8.23 2.46
CA ILE A 75 2.36 -6.79 2.45
C ILE A 75 2.10 -6.18 1.09
N PHE A 76 2.77 -6.66 0.04
CA PHE A 76 2.73 -6.08 -1.30
C PHE A 76 1.56 -6.59 -2.14
N GLY A 77 1.10 -7.82 -1.89
CA GLY A 77 -0.03 -8.39 -2.63
C GLY A 77 -1.35 -8.00 -2.02
N ALA A 78 -1.70 -8.67 -0.92
CA ALA A 78 -3.02 -8.56 -0.32
C ALA A 78 -3.31 -7.14 0.15
N PHE A 79 -2.45 -6.57 1.01
CA PHE A 79 -2.67 -5.25 1.58
C PHE A 79 -2.50 -4.13 0.55
N SER A 80 -1.32 -4.06 -0.08
CA SER A 80 -0.98 -2.90 -0.93
C SER A 80 -1.86 -2.80 -2.18
N SER A 81 -2.19 -3.92 -2.83
CA SER A 81 -3.03 -3.87 -4.03
C SER A 81 -4.45 -3.40 -3.71
N LEU A 82 -5.02 -3.87 -2.59
CA LEU A 82 -6.31 -3.39 -2.12
C LEU A 82 -6.25 -1.90 -1.76
N PHE A 83 -5.23 -1.50 -0.99
CA PHE A 83 -5.07 -0.12 -0.56
C PHE A 83 -4.91 0.84 -1.74
N ILE A 84 -4.02 0.55 -2.70
CA ILE A 84 -3.81 1.38 -3.89
C ILE A 84 -5.10 1.47 -4.73
N GLY A 85 -5.81 0.35 -4.93
CA GLY A 85 -7.12 0.35 -5.59
C GLY A 85 -8.14 1.26 -4.90
N LEU A 86 -8.18 1.24 -3.58
CA LEU A 86 -9.04 2.13 -2.79
C LEU A 86 -8.56 3.58 -2.84
N CYS A 87 -7.27 3.87 -2.96
CA CYS A 87 -6.78 5.23 -3.18
C CYS A 87 -7.29 5.82 -4.50
N TYR A 88 -7.36 5.02 -5.57
CA TYR A 88 -7.96 5.44 -6.84
C TYR A 88 -9.46 5.77 -6.72
N TYR A 89 -10.15 5.25 -5.71
CA TYR A 89 -11.52 5.65 -5.38
C TYR A 89 -11.56 6.90 -4.47
N ILE A 90 -10.69 6.96 -3.46
CA ILE A 90 -10.72 7.98 -2.40
C ILE A 90 -10.19 9.34 -2.90
N VAL A 91 -9.02 9.34 -3.55
CA VAL A 91 -8.29 10.56 -3.94
C VAL A 91 -9.11 11.48 -4.87
N PRO A 92 -9.68 11.01 -5.99
CA PRO A 92 -10.42 11.89 -6.89
C PRO A 92 -11.69 12.44 -6.23
N ARG A 93 -12.38 11.62 -5.43
CA ARG A 93 -13.59 12.04 -4.71
C ARG A 93 -13.34 13.10 -3.65
N LEU A 94 -12.18 13.06 -3.00
CA LEU A 94 -11.81 14.05 -1.99
C LEU A 94 -11.09 15.27 -2.57
N SER A 95 -10.52 15.14 -3.76
CA SER A 95 -9.88 16.25 -4.47
C SER A 95 -10.85 17.01 -5.39
N GLY A 96 -11.98 16.40 -5.76
CA GLY A 96 -12.94 16.97 -6.70
C GLY A 96 -12.44 17.04 -8.14
N VAL A 97 -11.42 16.25 -8.48
CA VAL A 97 -10.79 16.17 -9.81
C VAL A 97 -10.41 14.73 -10.12
N ARG A 98 -10.35 14.35 -11.40
CA ARG A 98 -9.85 13.04 -11.83
C ARG A 98 -8.38 12.86 -11.49
N VAL A 99 -7.95 11.61 -11.34
CA VAL A 99 -6.56 11.28 -11.05
C VAL A 99 -5.66 11.72 -12.22
N TYR A 100 -4.53 12.33 -11.88
CA TYR A 100 -3.53 12.73 -12.85
C TYR A 100 -2.99 11.51 -13.61
N LYS A 101 -3.08 11.53 -14.94
CA LYS A 101 -2.66 10.42 -15.83
C LYS A 101 -3.24 9.08 -15.38
N GLU A 102 -4.55 9.05 -15.19
CA GLU A 102 -5.30 7.87 -14.72
C GLU A 102 -4.99 6.61 -15.55
N GLU A 103 -4.69 6.74 -16.85
CA GLU A 103 -4.31 5.61 -17.70
C GLU A 103 -3.08 4.82 -17.19
N TRP A 104 -2.19 5.47 -16.43
CA TRP A 104 -1.04 4.81 -15.82
C TRP A 104 -1.46 3.79 -14.76
N GLY A 105 -2.58 4.01 -14.07
CA GLY A 105 -3.03 3.13 -12.98
C GLY A 105 -3.38 1.71 -13.45
N HIS A 106 -3.86 1.55 -14.69
CA HIS A 106 -4.05 0.24 -15.33
C HIS A 106 -2.72 -0.48 -15.56
N ALA A 107 -1.74 0.21 -16.18
CA ALA A 107 -0.43 -0.36 -16.43
C ALA A 107 0.30 -0.70 -15.13
N LEU A 108 0.20 0.17 -14.13
CA LEU A 108 0.80 -0.02 -12.81
C LEU A 108 0.19 -1.21 -12.06
N ALA A 109 -1.11 -1.48 -12.21
CA ALA A 109 -1.73 -2.67 -11.64
C ALA A 109 -1.06 -3.95 -12.17
N TRP A 110 -0.85 -4.03 -13.48
CA TRP A 110 -0.16 -5.19 -14.09
C TRP A 110 1.31 -5.25 -13.70
N ILE A 111 2.03 -4.13 -13.78
CA ILE A 111 3.45 -4.06 -13.41
C ILE A 111 3.63 -4.52 -11.96
N TRP A 112 2.84 -3.98 -11.03
CA TRP A 112 2.90 -4.31 -9.61
C TRP A 112 2.68 -5.80 -9.35
N ASN A 113 1.58 -6.34 -9.89
CA ASN A 113 1.15 -7.70 -9.57
C ASN A 113 1.96 -8.78 -10.30
N LEU A 114 2.38 -8.54 -11.54
CA LEU A 114 3.28 -9.45 -12.25
C LEU A 114 4.69 -9.42 -11.64
N ASN A 115 5.17 -8.24 -11.23
CA ASN A 115 6.42 -8.12 -10.50
C ASN A 115 6.37 -8.86 -9.17
N LEU A 116 5.27 -8.72 -8.41
CA LEU A 116 5.06 -9.48 -7.18
C LEU A 116 5.08 -10.99 -7.44
N ALA A 117 4.36 -11.47 -8.46
CA ALA A 117 4.35 -12.89 -8.80
C ALA A 117 5.77 -13.40 -9.12
N GLY A 118 6.53 -12.65 -9.94
CA GLY A 118 7.94 -12.95 -10.22
C GLY A 118 8.83 -12.92 -8.98
N GLY A 119 8.61 -11.96 -8.09
CA GLY A 119 9.30 -11.84 -6.81
C GLY A 119 9.04 -13.05 -5.90
N LEU A 120 7.79 -13.45 -5.73
CA LEU A 120 7.43 -14.61 -4.92
C LEU A 120 8.03 -15.91 -5.49
N LEU A 121 8.05 -16.06 -6.81
CA LEU A 121 8.73 -17.18 -7.46
C LEU A 121 10.24 -17.13 -7.21
N SER A 122 10.86 -15.95 -7.26
CA SER A 122 12.29 -15.81 -6.98
C SER A 122 12.66 -16.25 -5.55
N LEU A 123 11.82 -15.91 -4.56
CA LEU A 123 11.97 -16.37 -3.18
C LEU A 123 11.80 -17.90 -3.06
N MET A 124 10.85 -18.48 -3.78
CA MET A 124 10.65 -19.94 -3.84
C MET A 124 11.89 -20.66 -4.39
N PHE A 125 12.58 -20.08 -5.37
CA PHE A 125 13.84 -20.62 -5.90
C PHE A 125 15.07 -20.30 -5.03
N GLY A 126 14.90 -19.49 -3.97
CA GLY A 126 15.93 -19.21 -2.98
C GLY A 126 16.72 -17.93 -3.22
N TYR A 127 16.32 -17.06 -4.16
CA TYR A 127 16.92 -15.75 -4.33
C TYR A 127 16.40 -14.81 -3.24
N ASN A 128 17.22 -14.55 -2.21
CA ASN A 128 16.82 -13.78 -1.03
C ASN A 128 17.99 -12.90 -0.55
N GLN A 129 17.72 -11.63 -0.26
CA GLN A 129 18.72 -10.68 0.26
C GLN A 129 19.05 -10.83 1.75
N GLY A 130 18.25 -11.57 2.51
CA GLY A 130 18.45 -11.85 3.94
C GLY A 130 17.87 -10.80 4.89
N PHE A 131 17.25 -9.74 4.36
CA PHE A 131 16.56 -8.73 5.15
C PHE A 131 15.07 -9.05 5.24
N GLU A 132 14.55 -9.21 6.45
CA GLU A 132 13.11 -9.39 6.67
C GLU A 132 12.30 -8.22 6.06
N ALA A 133 11.21 -8.54 5.36
CA ALA A 133 10.37 -7.65 4.56
C ALA A 133 11.11 -6.83 3.46
N GLY A 134 12.36 -7.18 3.17
CA GLY A 134 13.20 -6.67 2.08
C GLY A 134 13.92 -7.83 1.38
N GLU A 135 13.26 -8.99 1.28
CA GLU A 135 13.90 -10.22 0.82
C GLU A 135 14.07 -10.26 -0.71
N PHE A 136 13.32 -9.45 -1.45
CA PHE A 136 13.30 -9.52 -2.90
C PHE A 136 14.65 -9.17 -3.54
N PRO A 137 15.00 -9.82 -4.65
CA PRO A 137 16.18 -9.43 -5.43
C PRO A 137 16.04 -7.99 -5.97
N LEU A 138 17.18 -7.32 -6.14
CA LEU A 138 17.26 -5.93 -6.61
C LEU A 138 16.39 -5.59 -7.85
N PRO A 139 16.28 -6.45 -8.90
CA PRO A 139 15.40 -6.15 -10.03
C PRO A 139 13.93 -6.01 -9.64
N ILE A 140 13.44 -6.85 -8.74
CA ILE A 140 12.04 -6.84 -8.26
C ILE A 140 11.80 -5.60 -7.43
N ASP A 141 12.73 -5.29 -6.52
CA ASP A 141 12.70 -4.08 -5.68
C ASP A 141 12.72 -2.80 -6.50
N THR A 142 13.55 -2.76 -7.55
CA THR A 142 13.63 -1.60 -8.44
C THR A 142 12.30 -1.33 -9.12
N ILE A 143 11.61 -2.39 -9.59
CA ILE A 143 10.30 -2.24 -10.22
C ILE A 143 9.25 -1.76 -9.19
N PHE A 144 9.24 -2.31 -7.97
CA PHE A 144 8.35 -1.81 -6.91
C PHE A 144 8.62 -0.35 -6.57
N PHE A 145 9.88 0.04 -6.45
CA PHE A 145 10.27 1.42 -6.17
C PHE A 145 9.79 2.37 -7.28
N LEU A 146 10.01 2.03 -8.55
CA LEU A 146 9.58 2.85 -9.68
C LEU A 146 8.05 2.93 -9.79
N ALA A 147 7.35 1.81 -9.59
CA ALA A 147 5.89 1.78 -9.58
C ALA A 147 5.34 2.64 -8.43
N THR A 148 5.90 2.52 -7.23
CA THR A 148 5.53 3.34 -6.07
C THR A 148 5.79 4.82 -6.35
N CYS A 149 6.95 5.18 -6.92
CA CYS A 149 7.23 6.55 -7.34
C CYS A 149 6.16 7.10 -8.30
N ALA A 150 5.78 6.31 -9.32
CA ALA A 150 4.77 6.72 -10.29
C ALA A 150 3.40 6.94 -9.63
N ILE A 151 2.98 6.06 -8.72
CA ILE A 151 1.73 6.17 -7.96
C ILE A 151 1.77 7.39 -7.03
N THR A 152 2.87 7.58 -6.29
CA THR A 152 3.09 8.74 -5.43
C THR A 152 2.96 10.04 -6.22
N VAL A 153 3.60 10.14 -7.39
CA VAL A 153 3.48 11.31 -8.26
C VAL A 153 2.04 11.51 -8.73
N GLN A 154 1.33 10.46 -9.15
CA GLN A 154 -0.08 10.58 -9.54
C GLN A 154 -0.93 11.19 -8.44
N PHE A 155 -0.85 10.65 -7.23
CA PHE A 155 -1.69 11.12 -6.12
C PHE A 155 -1.29 12.51 -5.64
N LEU A 156 0.00 12.81 -5.51
CA LEU A 156 0.43 14.15 -5.10
C LEU A 156 0.05 15.23 -6.13
N VAL A 157 0.21 14.96 -7.43
CA VAL A 157 -0.20 15.90 -8.48
C VAL A 157 -1.72 16.07 -8.50
N THR A 158 -2.48 15.01 -8.28
CA THR A 158 -3.96 15.08 -8.18
C THR A 158 -4.38 15.96 -7.01
N ILE A 159 -3.78 15.77 -5.83
CA ILE A 159 -4.06 16.57 -4.63
C ILE A 159 -3.64 18.04 -4.81
N ALA A 160 -2.54 18.29 -5.53
CA ALA A 160 -2.10 19.65 -5.84
C ALA A 160 -3.06 20.39 -6.78
N ARG A 161 -3.80 19.65 -7.63
CA ARG A 161 -4.78 20.18 -8.60
C ARG A 161 -6.22 20.16 -8.07
N ARG A 162 -6.42 19.88 -6.79
CA ARG A 162 -7.75 19.73 -6.19
C ARG A 162 -8.58 21.01 -6.33
N ASN A 163 -9.89 20.82 -6.48
CA ASN A 163 -10.89 21.89 -6.40
C ASN A 163 -11.29 22.18 -4.94
N GLU A 164 -11.17 21.18 -4.06
CA GLU A 164 -11.53 21.31 -2.65
C GLU A 164 -10.46 22.10 -1.88
N PRO A 165 -10.77 23.28 -1.30
CA PRO A 165 -9.76 24.14 -0.70
C PRO A 165 -9.10 23.49 0.52
N GLN A 166 -9.88 22.76 1.31
CA GLN A 166 -9.44 22.11 2.54
C GLN A 166 -9.01 20.66 2.28
N LEU A 167 -7.82 20.31 2.76
CA LEU A 167 -7.39 18.91 2.77
C LEU A 167 -8.02 18.20 3.95
N TYR A 168 -8.88 17.24 3.66
CA TYR A 168 -9.43 16.37 4.69
C TYR A 168 -8.36 15.42 5.25
N VAL A 169 -8.55 14.98 6.49
CA VAL A 169 -7.53 14.25 7.29
C VAL A 169 -7.00 13.02 6.56
N ALA A 170 -7.87 12.28 5.86
CA ALA A 170 -7.45 11.11 5.08
C ALA A 170 -6.36 11.44 4.04
N MET A 171 -6.36 12.65 3.44
CA MET A 171 -5.30 13.05 2.50
C MET A 171 -3.98 13.32 3.19
N TRP A 172 -3.98 13.80 4.44
CA TRP A 172 -2.74 14.02 5.17
C TRP A 172 -2.02 12.68 5.39
N TYR A 173 -2.76 11.68 5.88
CA TYR A 173 -2.26 10.32 6.02
C TYR A 173 -1.85 9.73 4.67
N LEU A 174 -2.62 9.96 3.59
CA LEU A 174 -2.27 9.44 2.26
C LEU A 174 -0.95 10.02 1.75
N ILE A 175 -0.77 11.34 1.87
CA ILE A 175 0.48 12.01 1.50
C ILE A 175 1.63 11.43 2.32
N GLY A 176 1.47 11.35 3.64
CA GLY A 176 2.48 10.77 4.54
C GLY A 176 2.84 9.33 4.14
N THR A 177 1.83 8.49 3.95
CA THR A 177 1.99 7.09 3.55
C THR A 177 2.81 6.95 2.27
N PHE A 178 2.45 7.63 1.19
CA PHE A 178 3.14 7.47 -0.10
C PHE A 178 4.54 8.09 -0.10
N VAL A 179 4.72 9.29 0.49
CA VAL A 179 6.03 9.94 0.56
C VAL A 179 7.01 9.11 1.38
N TRP A 180 6.64 8.75 2.61
CA TRP A 180 7.53 7.99 3.49
C TRP A 180 7.81 6.59 2.98
N THR A 181 6.82 5.91 2.39
CA THR A 181 7.04 4.58 1.82
C THR A 181 7.98 4.62 0.63
N THR A 182 7.86 5.63 -0.25
CA THR A 182 8.78 5.81 -1.38
C THR A 182 10.22 6.00 -0.87
N MET A 183 10.41 6.83 0.15
CA MET A 183 11.73 7.05 0.78
C MET A 183 12.25 5.77 1.47
N ASN A 184 11.39 5.03 2.17
CA ASN A 184 11.77 3.81 2.86
C ASN A 184 12.16 2.69 1.89
N LEU A 185 11.43 2.53 0.78
CA LEU A 185 11.79 1.60 -0.30
C LEU A 185 13.15 1.96 -0.91
N PHE A 186 13.39 3.24 -1.17
CA PHE A 186 14.71 3.66 -1.67
C PHE A 186 15.84 3.29 -0.70
N PHE A 187 15.63 3.59 0.58
CA PHE A 187 16.58 3.27 1.63
C PHE A 187 16.81 1.76 1.76
N GLY A 188 15.74 0.98 1.88
CA GLY A 188 15.78 -0.46 2.10
C GLY A 188 16.32 -1.26 0.92
N SER A 189 16.06 -0.83 -0.31
CA SER A 189 16.45 -1.57 -1.52
C SER A 189 17.82 -1.17 -2.07
N PHE A 190 18.24 0.09 -1.93
CA PHE A 190 19.46 0.59 -2.60
C PHE A 190 20.57 0.99 -1.62
N ILE A 191 20.24 1.39 -0.39
CA ILE A 191 21.24 1.88 0.57
C ILE A 191 21.59 0.78 1.57
N LEU A 192 20.59 0.29 2.28
CA LEU A 192 20.75 -0.64 3.40
C LEU A 192 21.54 -1.90 3.02
N PRO A 193 21.24 -2.63 1.92
CA PRO A 193 21.87 -3.91 1.64
C PRO A 193 23.32 -3.81 1.15
N TYR A 194 23.72 -2.63 0.65
CA TYR A 194 24.96 -2.46 -0.11
C TYR A 194 25.98 -1.56 0.57
N PHE A 195 25.54 -0.64 1.43
CA PHE A 195 26.40 0.41 1.99
C PHE A 195 26.49 0.39 3.52
N ILE A 196 25.58 -0.30 4.21
CA ILE A 196 25.52 -0.33 5.68
C ILE A 196 25.81 -1.76 6.16
N ASN A 197 26.75 -1.91 7.10
CA ASN A 197 27.21 -3.22 7.56
C ASN A 197 27.23 -3.35 9.09
N GLY A 198 27.30 -4.59 9.58
CA GLY A 198 27.47 -4.91 11.01
C GLY A 198 26.30 -4.43 11.88
N ILE A 199 26.60 -3.94 13.08
CA ILE A 199 25.58 -3.49 14.05
C ILE A 199 24.72 -2.34 13.52
N ASN A 200 25.29 -1.46 12.69
CA ASN A 200 24.55 -0.37 12.04
C ASN A 200 23.50 -0.95 11.09
N SER A 201 23.84 -1.99 10.32
CA SER A 201 22.88 -2.65 9.42
C SER A 201 21.70 -3.22 10.16
N ALA A 202 21.92 -3.84 11.33
CA ALA A 202 20.84 -4.38 12.15
C ALA A 202 19.91 -3.27 12.68
N ALA A 203 20.48 -2.15 13.17
CA ALA A 203 19.70 -1.02 13.65
C ALA A 203 18.86 -0.38 12.53
N PHE A 204 19.46 -0.15 11.37
CA PHE A 204 18.77 0.43 10.22
C PHE A 204 17.77 -0.52 9.56
N HIS A 205 18.02 -1.83 9.58
CA HIS A 205 17.04 -2.83 9.14
C HIS A 205 15.82 -2.85 10.06
N GLY A 206 16.02 -2.76 11.37
CA GLY A 206 14.94 -2.60 12.33
C GLY A 206 14.09 -1.35 12.06
N LEU A 207 14.74 -0.23 11.69
CA LEU A 207 14.04 1.00 11.29
C LEU A 207 13.23 0.80 10.00
N PHE A 208 13.84 0.20 8.97
CA PHE A 208 13.18 -0.10 7.70
C PHE A 208 11.92 -0.96 7.90
N LEU A 209 12.03 -2.03 8.69
CA LEU A 209 10.92 -2.90 9.08
C LEU A 209 9.81 -2.15 9.79
N HIS A 210 10.20 -1.34 10.78
CA HIS A 210 9.25 -0.53 11.54
C HIS A 210 8.50 0.45 10.62
N TYR A 211 9.17 0.99 9.60
CA TYR A 211 8.55 1.91 8.64
C TYR A 211 7.62 1.22 7.64
N ILE A 212 7.82 -0.06 7.30
CA ILE A 212 6.82 -0.80 6.53
C ILE A 212 5.50 -0.87 7.31
N VAL A 213 5.52 -1.21 8.59
CA VAL A 213 4.27 -1.30 9.36
C VAL A 213 3.76 0.09 9.76
N GLY A 214 4.66 0.96 10.24
CA GLY A 214 4.34 2.25 10.84
C GLY A 214 4.10 3.38 9.83
N LEU A 215 4.69 3.33 8.64
CA LEU A 215 4.57 4.38 7.61
C LEU A 215 3.88 3.91 6.32
N TRP A 216 3.81 2.61 6.05
CA TRP A 216 2.98 2.07 4.97
C TRP A 216 1.64 1.56 5.48
N ILE A 217 1.63 0.47 6.26
CA ILE A 217 0.38 -0.24 6.62
C ILE A 217 -0.52 0.59 7.54
N THR A 218 0.04 1.14 8.62
CA THR A 218 -0.74 1.84 9.65
C THR A 218 -1.39 3.13 9.12
N PRO A 219 -0.66 4.05 8.46
CA PRO A 219 -1.29 5.27 7.98
C PRO A 219 -2.16 5.02 6.75
N ALA A 220 -1.88 4.00 5.92
CA ALA A 220 -2.83 3.53 4.91
C ALA A 220 -4.16 3.06 5.52
N GLY A 221 -4.11 2.30 6.62
CA GLY A 221 -5.30 1.95 7.40
C GLY A 221 -6.05 3.19 7.89
N TYR A 222 -5.32 4.22 8.35
CA TYR A 222 -5.93 5.51 8.73
C TYR A 222 -6.61 6.22 7.55
N VAL A 223 -6.02 6.23 6.35
CA VAL A 223 -6.69 6.76 5.15
C VAL A 223 -8.05 6.08 4.95
N LEU A 224 -8.08 4.75 5.01
CA LEU A 224 -9.30 3.98 4.80
C LEU A 224 -10.34 4.25 5.89
N ILE A 225 -9.95 4.23 7.17
CA ILE A 225 -10.91 4.43 8.25
C ILE A 225 -11.43 5.87 8.29
N TYR A 226 -10.58 6.87 8.07
CA TYR A 226 -11.00 8.27 8.04
C TYR A 226 -11.99 8.52 6.90
N TYR A 227 -11.88 7.79 5.78
CA TYR A 227 -12.82 7.93 4.68
C TYR A 227 -14.10 7.08 4.87
N PHE A 228 -13.95 5.77 5.08
CA PHE A 228 -15.07 4.83 5.03
C PHE A 228 -15.89 4.77 6.32
N LEU A 229 -15.28 5.00 7.49
CA LEU A 229 -16.02 4.95 8.76
C LEU A 229 -17.16 5.99 8.79
N PRO A 230 -16.90 7.30 8.65
CA PRO A 230 -17.97 8.30 8.72
C PRO A 230 -19.00 8.11 7.60
N ALA A 231 -18.56 7.67 6.41
CA ALA A 231 -19.45 7.35 5.30
C ALA A 231 -20.40 6.18 5.62
N SER A 232 -19.89 5.14 6.27
CA SER A 232 -20.66 3.93 6.61
C SER A 232 -21.64 4.16 7.76
N VAL A 233 -21.20 4.86 8.81
CA VAL A 233 -22.05 5.15 9.98
C VAL A 233 -22.93 6.39 9.79
N LYS A 234 -22.78 7.13 8.69
CA LYS A 234 -23.46 8.39 8.40
C LYS A 234 -23.34 9.42 9.53
N ASN A 235 -22.20 9.43 10.21
CA ASN A 235 -21.88 10.35 11.30
C ASN A 235 -20.58 11.10 10.99
N PRO A 236 -20.47 12.37 11.40
CA PRO A 236 -19.24 13.13 11.23
C PRO A 236 -18.11 12.55 12.08
N ILE A 237 -16.86 12.77 11.66
CA ILE A 237 -15.68 12.40 12.44
C ILE A 237 -15.70 13.14 13.78
N TYR A 238 -15.45 12.39 14.85
CA TYR A 238 -15.26 12.94 16.18
C TYR A 238 -13.90 13.64 16.30
N SER A 239 -13.91 14.89 16.78
CA SER A 239 -12.72 15.69 17.15
C SER A 239 -11.64 15.87 16.06
N HIS A 240 -11.76 16.95 15.28
CA HIS A 240 -10.72 17.39 14.35
C HIS A 240 -9.36 17.65 15.03
N LYS A 241 -9.37 18.12 16.29
CA LYS A 241 -8.13 18.35 17.05
C LYS A 241 -7.37 17.05 17.31
N LEU A 242 -8.09 15.97 17.62
CA LEU A 242 -7.47 14.67 17.84
C LEU A 242 -6.86 14.13 16.54
N SER A 243 -7.53 14.34 15.40
CA SER A 243 -6.97 14.01 14.09
C SER A 243 -5.66 14.76 13.79
N LEU A 244 -5.56 16.03 14.19
CA LEU A 244 -4.35 16.82 14.03
C LEU A 244 -3.22 16.30 14.92
N VAL A 245 -3.50 16.09 16.21
CA VAL A 245 -2.50 15.54 17.15
C VAL A 245 -2.03 14.16 16.67
N GLY A 246 -2.95 13.25 16.38
CA GLY A 246 -2.60 11.89 15.98
C GLY A 246 -1.88 11.78 14.64
N PHE A 247 -2.03 12.76 13.75
CA PHE A 247 -1.26 12.79 12.49
C PHE A 247 0.17 13.26 12.69
N TRP A 248 0.40 14.24 13.59
CA TRP A 248 1.70 14.89 13.76
C TRP A 248 2.57 14.28 14.88
N SER A 249 2.00 13.50 15.79
CA SER A 249 2.71 12.75 16.82
C SER A 249 3.15 11.38 16.34
#